data_AF-A0A6L7S095-F1
#
_entry.id   AF-A0A6L7S095-F1
#
_cell.length_a   1.000
_cell.length_b   1.000
_cell.length_c   1.000
_cell.angle_alpha   90.00
_cell.angle_beta   90.00
_cell.angle_gamma   90.00
#
_symmetry.space_group_name_H-M   'P 1'
#
loop_
_entity.id
_entity.type
_entity.pdbx_description
1 polymer ?
#
loop_
_entity_poly.entity_id
_entity_poly.type
_entity_poly.pdbx_seq_one_letter_code
_entity_poly.pdbx_strand_id
1 'polypeptide(L)'
;MDMSDRKRPPAALPITLSRRVLLAAGVATWALPLQADETEMLAAIEKDFGAAKLRSGKIEITMPEFSDSGASVPMDTYVPCQMTPDDYPQVVRVYAPRNPRPRVFALYFTPACGEARMSTRVRLDSFQDVVAIAEMSDGETFKAVRHVNVTYGACEDVVANDQFPPGWAPNMRVALPDKVARDEIFTVRTIINHPMETGLRHDKTGLLVPVRIAERFRCLVEGAEVFGAKLEPAVAANPYIAFSLRLSESADLAFEWVDTNGDVYAVPGHVDVVS
;
A
#
# COMPACT_ATOMS: atom_id res chain seq x y z
N MET A 1 -26.31 64.44 53.11
CA MET A 1 -27.50 64.50 53.98
C MET A 1 -28.69 64.20 53.09
N ASP A 2 -29.46 63.12 53.22
CA ASP A 2 -30.17 62.63 54.41
C ASP A 2 -30.51 61.13 54.16
N MET A 3 -29.90 60.22 54.91
CA MET A 3 -30.48 59.42 56.00
C MET A 3 -31.62 58.46 55.62
N SER A 4 -31.28 57.19 55.75
CA SER A 4 -32.12 56.05 56.13
C SER A 4 -33.47 56.38 56.77
N ASP A 5 -34.55 55.66 56.42
CA ASP A 5 -35.11 54.68 57.36
C ASP A 5 -36.14 53.70 56.75
N ARG A 6 -36.24 52.57 57.43
CA ARG A 6 -36.90 51.30 57.15
C ARG A 6 -38.43 51.34 57.32
N LYS A 7 -39.16 50.41 56.67
CA LYS A 7 -40.27 49.68 57.30
C LYS A 7 -40.60 48.35 56.58
N ARG A 8 -40.97 47.36 57.40
CA ARG A 8 -41.03 45.89 57.22
C ARG A 8 -42.41 45.39 56.68
N PRO A 9 -42.58 44.08 56.37
CA PRO A 9 -43.46 43.51 55.32
C PRO A 9 -44.82 43.01 55.84
N PRO A 10 -45.60 42.28 55.01
CA PRO A 10 -46.07 40.97 55.48
C PRO A 10 -45.98 39.82 54.46
N ALA A 11 -46.15 38.63 55.02
CA ALA A 11 -45.81 37.31 54.54
C ALA A 11 -46.81 36.64 53.58
N ALA A 12 -46.31 35.69 52.77
CA ALA A 12 -47.00 34.47 52.35
C ALA A 12 -45.91 33.45 51.95
N LEU A 13 -45.46 32.60 52.88
CA LEU A 13 -45.79 31.17 53.06
C LEU A 13 -45.20 30.22 51.99
N PRO A 14 -44.80 29.00 52.42
CA PRO A 14 -43.57 28.35 51.96
C PRO A 14 -43.88 27.20 51.02
N ILE A 15 -43.02 26.95 50.02
CA ILE A 15 -42.93 25.60 49.43
C ILE A 15 -41.47 25.24 49.21
N THR A 16 -41.09 24.22 49.95
CA THR A 16 -39.91 23.37 49.87
C THR A 16 -39.62 22.87 48.45
N LEU A 17 -38.36 22.87 48.02
CA LEU A 17 -37.62 21.62 47.79
C LEU A 17 -36.13 21.88 47.54
N SER A 18 -35.31 21.17 48.30
CA SER A 18 -33.88 21.02 48.10
C SER A 18 -33.57 20.36 46.75
N ARG A 19 -32.45 20.72 46.14
CA ARG A 19 -31.30 19.80 45.95
C ARG A 19 -30.16 20.49 45.19
N ARG A 20 -28.97 20.23 45.74
CA ARG A 20 -27.64 20.51 45.21
C ARG A 20 -27.56 20.30 43.70
N VAL A 21 -27.25 21.36 42.96
CA VAL A 21 -26.72 21.25 41.60
C VAL A 21 -25.21 21.12 41.72
N LEU A 22 -24.70 19.89 41.60
CA LEU A 22 -23.31 19.66 41.25
C LEU A 22 -23.15 20.04 39.76
N LEU A 23 -22.31 21.01 39.46
CA LEU A 23 -21.76 21.18 38.13
C LEU A 23 -20.82 19.99 37.86
N ALA A 24 -21.24 19.06 37.00
CA ALA A 24 -20.32 18.18 36.31
C ALA A 24 -19.83 18.92 35.07
N ALA A 25 -18.57 19.39 35.09
CA ALA A 25 -17.90 19.85 33.89
C ALA A 25 -17.66 18.65 32.99
N GLY A 26 -18.53 18.46 31.99
CA GLY A 26 -18.34 17.49 30.93
C GLY A 26 -17.13 17.89 30.09
N VAL A 27 -16.07 17.08 30.13
CA VAL A 27 -14.98 17.16 29.17
C VAL A 27 -15.55 16.65 27.84
N ALA A 28 -15.92 17.57 26.96
CA ALA A 28 -16.22 17.24 25.57
C ALA A 28 -14.88 16.88 24.90
N THR A 29 -14.58 15.59 24.83
CA THR A 29 -13.58 15.07 23.89
C THR A 29 -14.12 15.30 22.49
N TRP A 30 -13.61 16.34 21.82
CA TRP A 30 -13.78 16.52 20.40
C TRP A 30 -13.03 15.38 19.70
N ALA A 31 -13.72 14.26 19.52
CA ALA A 31 -13.25 13.23 18.60
C ALA A 31 -13.30 13.85 17.20
N LEU A 32 -12.13 14.14 16.64
CA LEU A 32 -12.03 14.46 15.22
C LEU A 32 -12.67 13.30 14.44
N PRO A 33 -13.52 13.56 13.44
CA PRO A 33 -14.07 12.47 12.63
C PRO A 33 -12.90 11.76 11.94
N LEU A 34 -12.72 10.47 12.21
CA LEU A 34 -11.95 9.60 11.31
C LEU A 34 -12.55 9.78 9.91
N GLN A 35 -11.75 10.23 8.94
CA GLN A 35 -12.21 10.26 7.55
C GLN A 35 -12.50 8.83 7.10
N ALA A 36 -13.54 8.63 6.27
CA ALA A 36 -13.97 7.31 5.81
C ALA A 36 -12.80 6.46 5.26
N ASP A 37 -11.91 7.13 4.53
CA ASP A 37 -10.61 6.68 4.01
C ASP A 37 -9.73 5.91 5.02
N GLU A 38 -9.61 6.40 6.26
CA GLU A 38 -8.78 5.77 7.29
C GLU A 38 -9.44 4.50 7.86
N THR A 39 -10.78 4.48 7.91
CA THR A 39 -11.54 3.34 8.44
C THR A 39 -11.39 2.11 7.54
N GLU A 40 -11.47 2.29 6.22
CA GLU A 40 -11.29 1.21 5.25
C GLU A 40 -9.86 0.66 5.28
N MET A 41 -8.86 1.54 5.40
CA MET A 41 -7.46 1.12 5.56
C MET A 41 -7.28 0.31 6.85
N LEU A 42 -7.81 0.76 7.98
CA LEU A 42 -7.70 0.04 9.25
C LEU A 42 -8.37 -1.34 9.18
N ALA A 43 -9.55 -1.43 8.56
CA ALA A 43 -10.23 -2.71 8.32
C ALA A 43 -9.41 -3.62 7.38
N ALA A 44 -8.72 -3.04 6.39
CA ALA A 44 -7.82 -3.78 5.51
C ALA A 44 -6.61 -4.34 6.28
N ILE A 45 -5.99 -3.53 7.13
CA ILE A 45 -4.87 -3.92 7.99
C ILE A 45 -5.29 -5.01 8.97
N GLU A 46 -6.45 -4.87 9.63
CA GLU A 46 -6.99 -5.89 10.54
C GLU A 46 -7.25 -7.20 9.82
N LYS A 47 -7.78 -7.17 8.59
CA LYS A 47 -7.97 -8.36 7.78
C LYS A 47 -6.65 -9.03 7.39
N ASP A 48 -5.60 -8.24 7.14
CA ASP A 48 -4.34 -8.73 6.59
C ASP A 48 -3.33 -9.19 7.66
N PHE A 49 -3.38 -8.59 8.86
CA PHE A 49 -2.44 -8.83 9.96
C PHE A 49 -3.12 -9.16 11.31
N GLY A 50 -4.45 -9.14 11.39
CA GLY A 50 -5.18 -9.36 12.63
C GLY A 50 -4.88 -8.30 13.69
N ALA A 51 -4.87 -8.70 14.96
CA ALA A 51 -4.57 -7.83 16.10
C ALA A 51 -3.05 -7.63 16.34
N ALA A 52 -2.22 -7.72 15.29
CA ALA A 52 -0.77 -7.62 15.41
C ALA A 52 -0.33 -6.27 15.99
N LYS A 53 0.68 -6.29 16.86
CA LYS A 53 1.26 -5.08 17.44
C LYS A 53 2.24 -4.46 16.45
N LEU A 54 1.79 -3.41 15.76
CA LEU A 54 2.60 -2.67 14.79
C LEU A 54 3.62 -1.76 15.48
N ARG A 55 4.90 -2.17 15.48
CA ARG A 55 6.02 -1.36 15.98
C ARG A 55 6.43 -0.31 14.95
N SER A 56 6.83 0.88 15.36
CA SER A 56 7.34 1.89 14.41
C SER A 56 8.76 1.56 13.95
N GLY A 57 9.09 1.83 12.68
CA GLY A 57 10.46 1.75 12.13
C GLY A 57 10.70 0.57 11.19
N LYS A 58 11.98 0.20 10.97
CA LYS A 58 12.48 -0.91 10.13
C LYS A 58 12.11 -0.89 8.64
N ILE A 59 11.24 0.01 8.19
CA ILE A 59 10.83 0.11 6.79
C ILE A 59 11.18 1.51 6.29
N GLU A 60 11.88 1.56 5.16
CA GLU A 60 12.17 2.77 4.41
C GLU A 60 11.24 2.82 3.19
N ILE A 61 10.51 3.93 3.07
CA ILE A 61 9.66 4.22 1.92
C ILE A 61 10.23 5.45 1.22
N THR A 62 10.81 5.25 0.04
CA THR A 62 11.33 6.35 -0.78
C THR A 62 10.30 6.72 -1.82
N MET A 63 9.80 7.95 -1.71
CA MET A 63 8.86 8.57 -2.64
C MET A 63 9.21 10.05 -2.76
N PRO A 64 8.96 10.69 -3.91
CA PRO A 64 9.10 12.13 -4.02
C PRO A 64 8.18 12.83 -3.00
N GLU A 65 8.64 13.94 -2.43
CA GLU A 65 7.81 14.73 -1.52
C GLU A 65 6.62 15.38 -2.24
N PHE A 66 6.82 15.63 -3.54
CA PHE A 66 5.86 16.27 -4.42
C PHE A 66 5.82 15.57 -5.78
N SER A 67 4.62 15.29 -6.28
CA SER A 67 4.40 14.84 -7.66
C SER A 67 3.39 15.74 -8.36
N ASP A 68 3.72 16.19 -9.56
CA ASP A 68 2.78 16.90 -10.43
C ASP A 68 1.60 16.01 -10.84
N SER A 69 1.83 14.70 -11.02
CA SER A 69 0.81 13.73 -11.41
C SER A 69 0.76 12.54 -10.47
N GLY A 70 -0.43 12.24 -9.96
CA GLY A 70 -0.71 11.06 -9.15
C GLY A 70 -0.80 9.77 -9.95
N ALA A 71 -0.89 9.84 -11.28
CA ALA A 71 -1.13 8.66 -12.13
C ALA A 71 0.04 7.66 -12.15
N SER A 72 1.25 8.11 -11.81
CA SER A 72 2.46 7.28 -11.85
C SER A 72 3.56 7.88 -10.96
N VAL A 73 3.44 7.69 -9.65
CA VAL A 73 4.42 8.15 -8.66
C VAL A 73 5.44 7.03 -8.38
N PRO A 74 6.75 7.24 -8.54
CA PRO A 74 7.74 6.23 -8.20
C PRO A 74 7.78 5.98 -6.69
N MET A 75 7.92 4.71 -6.32
CA MET A 75 7.98 4.25 -4.94
C MET A 75 8.98 3.12 -4.80
N ASP A 76 9.92 3.27 -3.87
CA ASP A 76 10.76 2.18 -3.39
C ASP A 76 10.36 1.80 -1.96
N THR A 77 10.23 0.50 -1.72
CA THR A 77 10.07 -0.07 -0.38
C THR A 77 11.33 -0.86 -0.05
N TYR A 78 11.93 -0.60 1.10
CA TYR A 78 13.13 -1.29 1.58
C TYR A 78 13.00 -1.63 3.06
N VAL A 79 13.38 -2.84 3.45
CA VAL A 79 13.41 -3.28 4.85
C VAL A 79 14.85 -3.70 5.19
N PRO A 80 15.62 -2.90 5.96
CA PRO A 80 16.91 -3.34 6.45
C PRO A 80 16.80 -4.66 7.24
N CYS A 81 17.50 -5.68 6.74
CA CYS A 81 17.60 -7.02 7.30
C CYS A 81 18.79 -7.76 6.66
N GLN A 82 19.13 -8.92 7.23
CA GLN A 82 20.23 -9.75 6.73
C GLN A 82 19.84 -10.65 5.55
N MET A 83 18.54 -10.82 5.28
CA MET A 83 18.03 -11.75 4.28
C MET A 83 18.54 -13.18 4.52
N THR A 84 18.46 -13.59 5.80
CA THR A 84 18.72 -14.96 6.29
C THR A 84 17.39 -15.57 6.74
N PRO A 85 17.29 -16.90 6.93
CA PRO A 85 16.05 -17.51 7.42
C PRO A 85 15.51 -16.92 8.73
N ASP A 86 16.39 -16.35 9.57
CA ASP A 86 16.04 -15.80 10.88
C ASP A 86 15.75 -14.29 10.83
N ASP A 87 16.23 -13.54 9.82
CA ASP A 87 15.98 -12.09 9.66
C ASP A 87 15.71 -11.73 8.20
N TYR A 88 14.43 -11.86 7.79
CA TYR A 88 13.89 -11.34 6.55
C TYR A 88 12.39 -11.02 6.70
N PRO A 89 11.84 -10.01 5.99
CA PRO A 89 10.40 -9.83 5.95
C PRO A 89 9.78 -10.96 5.13
N GLN A 90 8.84 -11.71 5.70
CA GLN A 90 8.06 -12.68 4.93
C GLN A 90 7.07 -11.95 4.01
N VAL A 91 6.43 -10.90 4.54
CA VAL A 91 5.44 -10.12 3.81
C VAL A 91 5.62 -8.63 4.07
N VAL A 92 5.52 -7.81 3.02
CA VAL A 92 5.39 -6.35 3.13
C VAL A 92 4.15 -5.90 2.39
N ARG A 93 3.24 -5.18 3.05
CA ARG A 93 2.01 -4.64 2.44
C ARG A 93 2.01 -3.13 2.49
N VAL A 94 1.55 -2.50 1.42
CA VAL A 94 1.47 -1.05 1.28
C VAL A 94 0.02 -0.60 1.12
N TYR A 95 -0.32 0.50 1.78
CA TYR A 95 -1.64 1.11 1.80
C TYR A 95 -1.58 2.60 1.48
N ALA A 96 -2.61 3.10 0.81
CA ALA A 96 -2.84 4.48 0.46
C ALA A 96 -4.29 4.82 0.86
N PRO A 97 -4.54 5.36 2.06
CA PRO A 97 -5.87 5.44 2.65
C PRO A 97 -6.85 6.31 1.84
N ARG A 98 -6.34 7.30 1.10
CA ARG A 98 -7.18 8.23 0.33
C ARG A 98 -7.38 7.79 -1.11
N ASN A 99 -7.01 6.55 -1.44
CA ASN A 99 -7.41 5.90 -2.68
C ASN A 99 -8.75 5.16 -2.45
N PRO A 100 -9.63 5.07 -3.46
CA PRO A 100 -10.91 4.33 -3.39
C PRO A 100 -10.75 2.86 -2.99
N ARG A 101 -9.56 2.30 -3.18
CA ARG A 101 -9.14 1.02 -2.63
C ARG A 101 -7.81 1.23 -1.91
N PRO A 102 -7.75 1.01 -0.59
CA PRO A 102 -6.57 1.41 0.18
C PRO A 102 -5.37 0.50 -0.03
N ARG A 103 -5.56 -0.77 -0.43
CA ARG A 103 -4.42 -1.67 -0.69
C ARG A 103 -3.72 -1.28 -1.99
N VAL A 104 -2.40 -1.21 -1.95
CA VAL A 104 -1.56 -0.87 -3.11
C VAL A 104 -0.85 -2.10 -3.67
N PHE A 105 -0.12 -2.82 -2.82
CA PHE A 105 0.46 -4.12 -3.17
C PHE A 105 0.87 -4.89 -1.91
N ALA A 106 1.12 -6.18 -2.07
CA ALA A 106 1.79 -7.05 -1.12
C ALA A 106 3.02 -7.67 -1.78
N LEU A 107 4.14 -7.73 -1.05
CA LEU A 107 5.40 -8.32 -1.46
C LEU A 107 5.65 -9.56 -0.61
N TYR A 108 6.16 -10.60 -1.23
CA TYR A 108 6.51 -11.87 -0.59
C TYR A 108 7.99 -12.12 -0.88
N PHE A 109 8.81 -12.02 0.16
CA PHE A 109 10.26 -12.24 0.03
C PHE A 109 10.65 -13.61 0.56
N THR A 110 11.79 -14.10 0.07
CA THR A 110 12.53 -15.21 0.66
C THR A 110 13.98 -14.78 0.86
N PRO A 111 14.80 -15.50 1.64
CA PRO A 111 16.24 -15.21 1.77
C PRO A 111 17.01 -15.14 0.43
N ALA A 112 16.48 -15.74 -0.64
CA ALA A 112 17.06 -15.68 -1.98
C ALA A 112 16.97 -14.30 -2.64
N CYS A 113 16.16 -13.35 -2.13
CA CYS A 113 16.15 -12.00 -2.70
C CYS A 113 17.45 -11.22 -2.40
N GLY A 114 18.24 -11.61 -1.39
CA GLY A 114 19.50 -10.94 -1.03
C GLY A 114 19.34 -9.55 -0.40
N GLU A 115 18.32 -8.79 -0.81
CA GLU A 115 17.87 -7.53 -0.23
C GLU A 115 16.34 -7.47 -0.24
N ALA A 116 15.72 -7.08 0.88
CA ALA A 116 14.27 -6.88 0.94
C ALA A 116 13.88 -5.51 0.35
N ARG A 117 14.04 -5.38 -0.96
CA ARG A 117 13.75 -4.15 -1.72
C ARG A 117 12.85 -4.41 -2.91
N MET A 118 11.90 -3.52 -3.12
CA MET A 118 11.10 -3.47 -4.35
C MET A 118 10.87 -2.03 -4.81
N SER A 119 11.03 -1.79 -6.11
CA SER A 119 10.75 -0.52 -6.77
C SER A 119 9.60 -0.67 -7.76
N THR A 120 8.63 0.24 -7.71
CA THR A 120 7.53 0.29 -8.66
C THR A 120 6.97 1.71 -8.82
N ARG A 121 5.86 1.85 -9.55
CA ARG A 121 5.11 3.10 -9.70
C ARG A 121 3.66 2.89 -9.26
N VAL A 122 3.14 3.82 -8.49
CA VAL A 122 1.80 3.74 -7.89
C VAL A 122 0.92 4.91 -8.32
N ARG A 123 -0.40 4.71 -8.25
CA ARG A 123 -1.43 5.71 -8.44
C ARG A 123 -1.82 6.28 -7.07
N LEU A 124 -1.81 7.60 -6.95
CA LEU A 124 -2.25 8.32 -5.75
C LEU A 124 -3.32 9.35 -6.14
N ASP A 125 -4.47 9.29 -5.50
CA ASP A 125 -5.63 10.13 -5.85
C ASP A 125 -5.53 11.54 -5.25
N SER A 126 -4.84 11.70 -4.13
CA SER A 126 -4.63 12.99 -3.50
C SER A 126 -3.41 12.96 -2.58
N PHE A 127 -3.06 14.12 -2.01
CA PHE A 127 -2.12 14.20 -0.89
C PHE A 127 -2.56 13.24 0.21
N GLN A 128 -1.65 12.36 0.61
CA GLN A 128 -1.95 11.32 1.60
C GLN A 128 -0.69 10.73 2.23
N ASP A 129 -0.93 9.93 3.25
CA ASP A 129 0.05 9.12 3.95
C ASP A 129 0.10 7.73 3.35
N VAL A 130 1.21 7.36 2.72
CA VAL A 130 1.46 5.98 2.30
C VAL A 130 1.98 5.20 3.50
N VAL A 131 1.29 4.11 3.83
CA VAL A 131 1.59 3.27 4.99
C VAL A 131 2.16 1.94 4.51
N ALA A 132 3.34 1.55 4.99
CA ALA A 132 3.88 0.22 4.77
C ALA A 132 3.90 -0.57 6.08
N ILE A 133 3.55 -1.85 6.02
CA ILE A 133 3.62 -2.79 7.13
C ILE A 133 4.41 -4.02 6.69
N ALA A 134 5.42 -4.40 7.47
CA ALA A 134 6.25 -5.58 7.24
C ALA A 134 6.04 -6.58 8.38
N GLU A 135 5.83 -7.85 8.04
CA GLU A 135 5.86 -8.99 8.95
C GLU A 135 7.17 -9.74 8.73
N MET A 136 7.98 -9.80 9.79
CA MET A 136 9.30 -10.45 9.79
C MET A 136 9.18 -11.96 9.99
N SER A 137 10.27 -12.68 9.71
CA SER A 137 10.40 -14.14 9.90
C SER A 137 10.17 -14.62 11.33
N ASP A 138 10.41 -13.77 12.32
CA ASP A 138 10.15 -14.02 13.74
C ASP A 138 8.71 -13.66 14.18
N GLY A 139 7.87 -13.19 13.25
CA GLY A 139 6.51 -12.74 13.49
C GLY A 139 6.39 -11.31 14.03
N GLU A 140 7.50 -10.57 14.21
CA GLU A 140 7.41 -9.16 14.56
C GLU A 140 6.89 -8.34 13.39
N THR A 141 5.95 -7.44 13.67
CA THR A 141 5.37 -6.53 12.68
C THR A 141 5.83 -5.09 12.88
N PHE A 142 6.24 -4.45 11.79
CA PHE A 142 6.70 -3.07 11.75
C PHE A 142 5.83 -2.21 10.83
N LYS A 143 5.73 -0.92 11.13
CA LYS A 143 4.99 0.07 10.34
C LYS A 143 5.87 1.29 10.07
N ALA A 144 5.80 1.78 8.83
CA ALA A 144 6.30 3.10 8.44
C ALA A 144 5.22 3.90 7.71
N VAL A 145 5.36 5.22 7.75
CA VAL A 145 4.45 6.17 7.11
C VAL A 145 5.28 7.16 6.30
N ARG A 146 4.88 7.42 5.06
CA ARG A 146 5.48 8.41 4.17
C ARG A 146 4.41 9.37 3.67
N HIS A 147 4.55 10.64 4.03
CA HIS A 147 3.68 11.71 3.54
C HIS A 147 4.09 12.06 2.09
N VAL A 148 3.11 12.15 1.18
CA VAL A 148 3.35 12.48 -0.23
C VAL A 148 2.33 13.52 -0.69
N ASN A 149 2.83 14.66 -1.21
CA ASN A 149 1.99 15.67 -1.83
C ASN A 149 1.82 15.40 -3.32
N VAL A 150 0.58 15.45 -3.80
CA VAL A 150 0.24 15.30 -5.21
C VAL A 150 -0.64 16.48 -5.63
N THR A 151 -0.26 17.18 -6.70
CA THR A 151 -1.00 18.34 -7.20
C THR A 151 -2.26 17.95 -7.96
N TYR A 152 -2.11 16.99 -8.88
CA TYR A 152 -3.22 16.42 -9.63
C TYR A 152 -3.27 14.92 -9.33
N GLY A 153 -4.34 14.48 -8.69
CA GLY A 153 -4.58 13.07 -8.43
C GLY A 153 -4.53 12.20 -9.68
N ALA A 154 -4.46 10.89 -9.49
CA ALA A 154 -4.71 9.90 -10.53
C ALA A 154 -6.20 9.88 -10.96
N CYS A 155 -6.76 11.03 -11.36
CA CYS A 155 -8.14 11.10 -11.81
C CYS A 155 -8.24 10.43 -13.19
N GLU A 156 -9.07 9.41 -13.32
CA GLU A 156 -9.27 8.69 -14.58
C GLU A 156 -10.22 9.44 -15.52
N ASP A 157 -10.03 9.29 -16.83
CA ASP A 157 -10.99 9.76 -17.84
C ASP A 157 -12.37 9.14 -17.61
N VAL A 158 -13.42 9.96 -17.55
CA VAL A 158 -14.78 9.51 -17.16
C VAL A 158 -15.39 8.52 -18.17
N VAL A 159 -14.97 8.56 -19.44
CA VAL A 159 -15.47 7.66 -20.50
C VAL A 159 -14.34 6.77 -21.00
N ALA A 160 -14.50 5.46 -20.84
CA ALA A 160 -13.54 4.46 -21.24
C ALA A 160 -13.54 4.23 -22.76
N ASN A 161 -12.35 4.34 -23.37
CA ASN A 161 -12.03 3.59 -24.58
C ASN A 161 -11.67 2.14 -24.21
N ASP A 162 -11.96 1.19 -25.10
CA ASP A 162 -11.56 -0.21 -24.91
C ASP A 162 -10.03 -0.31 -24.85
N GLN A 163 -9.52 -0.77 -23.71
CA GLN A 163 -8.10 -0.94 -23.44
C GLN A 163 -7.62 -2.37 -23.73
N PHE A 164 -8.54 -3.29 -23.99
CA PHE A 164 -8.28 -4.73 -24.17
C PHE A 164 -9.04 -5.27 -25.39
N PRO A 165 -8.67 -4.83 -26.61
CA PRO A 165 -9.33 -5.30 -27.83
C PRO A 165 -9.24 -6.82 -28.00
N PRO A 166 -10.10 -7.44 -28.82
CA PRO A 166 -10.02 -8.87 -29.10
C PRO A 166 -8.62 -9.30 -29.55
N GLY A 167 -8.07 -10.34 -28.92
CA GLY A 167 -6.70 -10.83 -29.18
C GLY A 167 -5.59 -9.99 -28.54
N TRP A 168 -5.93 -9.06 -27.65
CA TRP A 168 -4.94 -8.33 -26.86
C TRP A 168 -4.08 -9.31 -26.05
N ALA A 169 -2.77 -9.09 -26.09
CA ALA A 169 -1.78 -9.76 -25.26
C ALA A 169 -0.70 -8.74 -24.87
N PRO A 170 -0.18 -8.80 -23.64
CA PRO A 170 0.84 -7.89 -23.18
C PRO A 170 2.21 -8.24 -23.78
N ASN A 171 3.03 -7.21 -23.98
CA ASN A 171 4.46 -7.39 -24.17
C ASN A 171 5.17 -7.32 -22.81
N MET A 172 6.02 -8.30 -22.52
CA MET A 172 6.82 -8.35 -21.30
C MET A 172 8.30 -8.17 -21.62
N ARG A 173 9.04 -7.55 -20.70
CA ARG A 173 10.50 -7.49 -20.76
C ARG A 173 11.08 -7.78 -19.39
N VAL A 174 12.21 -8.48 -19.39
CA VAL A 174 13.02 -8.71 -18.20
C VAL A 174 14.45 -8.31 -18.54
N ALA A 175 15.09 -7.61 -17.61
CA ALA A 175 16.52 -7.35 -17.62
C ALA A 175 17.13 -7.97 -16.37
N LEU A 176 18.10 -8.84 -16.60
CA LEU A 176 18.90 -9.57 -15.62
C LEU A 176 20.32 -9.71 -16.20
N PRO A 177 21.36 -9.83 -15.36
CA PRO A 177 22.73 -10.08 -15.83
C PRO A 177 22.86 -11.50 -16.38
N ASP A 178 23.70 -11.68 -17.40
CA ASP A 178 24.00 -13.03 -17.93
C ASP A 178 24.87 -13.83 -16.95
N LYS A 179 25.74 -13.15 -16.19
CA LYS A 179 26.69 -13.75 -15.23
C LYS A 179 26.80 -12.92 -13.96
N VAL A 180 26.94 -13.60 -12.83
CA VAL A 180 27.18 -12.99 -11.50
C VAL A 180 28.19 -13.82 -10.71
N ALA A 181 28.92 -13.20 -9.79
CA ALA A 181 29.73 -13.96 -8.84
C ALA A 181 28.83 -14.73 -7.85
N ARG A 182 29.33 -15.83 -7.32
CA ARG A 182 28.64 -16.60 -6.29
C ARG A 182 28.22 -15.71 -5.11
N ASP A 183 26.94 -15.82 -4.75
CA ASP A 183 26.30 -15.07 -3.66
C ASP A 183 26.32 -13.54 -3.83
N GLU A 184 26.65 -13.04 -5.02
CA GLU A 184 26.49 -11.65 -5.39
C GLU A 184 25.01 -11.29 -5.46
N ILE A 185 24.66 -10.14 -4.88
CA ILE A 185 23.32 -9.58 -5.00
C ILE A 185 23.24 -8.82 -6.32
N PHE A 186 22.26 -9.15 -7.15
CA PHE A 186 22.00 -8.45 -8.41
C PHE A 186 20.53 -8.02 -8.51
N THR A 187 20.27 -6.97 -9.28
CA THR A 187 18.92 -6.45 -9.49
C THR A 187 18.29 -7.07 -10.72
N VAL A 188 17.10 -7.63 -10.57
CA VAL A 188 16.19 -7.99 -11.64
C VAL A 188 15.22 -6.84 -11.89
N ARG A 189 14.98 -6.53 -13.16
CA ARG A 189 14.00 -5.53 -13.60
C ARG A 189 13.02 -6.16 -14.57
N THR A 190 11.74 -6.06 -14.31
CA THR A 190 10.69 -6.56 -15.20
C THR A 190 9.61 -5.52 -15.44
N ILE A 191 9.02 -5.54 -16.63
CA ILE A 191 7.88 -4.69 -16.99
C ILE A 191 6.90 -5.49 -17.85
N ILE A 192 5.61 -5.26 -17.63
CA ILE A 192 4.51 -5.74 -18.47
C ILE A 192 3.74 -4.56 -19.05
N ASN A 193 3.51 -4.55 -20.37
CA ASN A 193 2.63 -3.56 -20.99
C ASN A 193 1.17 -3.93 -20.70
N HIS A 194 0.63 -3.37 -19.61
CA HIS A 194 -0.71 -3.67 -19.12
C HIS A 194 -1.42 -2.36 -18.73
N PRO A 195 -2.65 -2.08 -19.22
CA PRO A 195 -3.39 -0.85 -18.89
C PRO A 195 -3.70 -0.68 -17.40
N MET A 196 -3.88 -1.79 -16.68
CA MET A 196 -4.24 -1.84 -15.25
C MET A 196 -5.56 -1.11 -14.99
N GLU A 197 -6.64 -1.58 -15.61
CA GLU A 197 -8.00 -1.03 -15.49
C GLU A 197 -8.49 -1.20 -14.06
N THR A 198 -8.73 -0.07 -13.39
CA THR A 198 -9.01 -0.03 -11.95
C THR A 198 -10.49 -0.28 -11.64
N GLY A 199 -11.31 -0.30 -12.67
CA GLY A 199 -12.76 -0.43 -12.59
C GLY A 199 -13.46 0.77 -11.96
N LEU A 200 -12.85 1.95 -12.06
CA LEU A 200 -13.46 3.23 -11.67
C LEU A 200 -13.98 4.03 -12.88
N ARG A 201 -13.56 3.67 -14.10
CA ARG A 201 -14.05 4.23 -15.36
C ARG A 201 -15.45 3.74 -15.73
N HIS A 202 -16.19 4.57 -16.46
CA HIS A 202 -17.48 4.20 -17.05
C HIS A 202 -17.34 3.93 -18.55
N ASP A 203 -18.04 2.94 -19.08
CA ASP A 203 -18.12 2.68 -20.51
C ASP A 203 -19.11 3.63 -21.21
N LYS A 204 -19.28 3.44 -22.53
CA LYS A 204 -20.21 4.25 -23.34
C LYS A 204 -21.68 4.11 -22.94
N THR A 205 -22.03 3.08 -22.18
CA THR A 205 -23.38 2.83 -21.66
C THR A 205 -23.57 3.41 -20.26
N GLY A 206 -22.51 3.97 -19.66
CA GLY A 206 -22.52 4.50 -18.30
C GLY A 206 -22.37 3.44 -17.21
N LEU A 207 -21.95 2.23 -17.56
CA LEU A 207 -21.65 1.16 -16.59
C LEU A 207 -20.17 1.19 -16.21
N LEU A 208 -19.83 0.79 -14.98
CA LEU A 208 -18.44 0.64 -14.57
C LEU A 208 -17.76 -0.45 -15.40
N VAL A 209 -16.55 -0.16 -15.88
CA VAL A 209 -15.68 -1.17 -16.49
C VAL A 209 -15.22 -2.13 -15.38
N PRO A 210 -15.25 -3.46 -15.60
CA PRO A 210 -14.71 -4.39 -14.62
C PRO A 210 -13.21 -4.18 -14.40
N VAL A 211 -12.75 -4.41 -13.16
CA VAL A 211 -11.31 -4.42 -12.84
C VAL A 211 -10.61 -5.45 -13.74
N ARG A 212 -9.53 -5.02 -14.39
CA ARG A 212 -8.62 -5.91 -15.08
C ARG A 212 -7.19 -5.45 -14.88
N ILE A 213 -6.42 -6.20 -14.09
CA ILE A 213 -5.04 -5.87 -13.70
C ILE A 213 -4.13 -7.10 -13.82
N ALA A 214 -2.83 -6.86 -14.02
CA ALA A 214 -1.80 -7.85 -13.73
C ALA A 214 -1.70 -8.00 -12.21
N GLU A 215 -2.49 -8.90 -11.63
CA GLU A 215 -2.71 -9.05 -10.19
C GLU A 215 -1.52 -9.69 -9.47
N ARG A 216 -0.85 -10.66 -10.09
CA ARG A 216 0.27 -11.36 -9.44
C ARG A 216 1.51 -11.36 -10.32
N PHE A 217 2.65 -11.08 -9.72
CA PHE A 217 3.97 -11.34 -10.27
C PHE A 217 4.68 -12.40 -9.44
N ARG A 218 5.38 -13.33 -10.09
CA ARG A 218 6.25 -14.33 -9.45
C ARG A 218 7.58 -14.40 -10.16
N CYS A 219 8.64 -14.54 -9.37
CA CYS A 219 9.95 -14.97 -9.83
C CYS A 219 10.22 -16.36 -9.26
N LEU A 220 10.44 -17.32 -10.16
CA LEU A 220 10.76 -18.69 -9.84
C LEU A 220 12.23 -18.95 -10.19
N VAL A 221 12.93 -19.68 -9.34
CA VAL A 221 14.28 -20.22 -9.59
C VAL A 221 14.17 -21.73 -9.49
N GLU A 222 14.51 -22.45 -10.56
CA GLU A 222 14.34 -23.92 -10.64
C GLU A 222 12.93 -24.39 -10.25
N GLY A 223 11.92 -23.59 -10.61
CA GLY A 223 10.50 -23.84 -10.31
C GLY A 223 10.05 -23.50 -8.89
N ALA A 224 10.92 -23.05 -8.00
CA ALA A 224 10.56 -22.56 -6.67
C ALA A 224 10.35 -21.04 -6.66
N GLU A 225 9.22 -20.55 -6.14
CA GLU A 225 8.95 -19.11 -5.99
C GLU A 225 9.90 -18.50 -4.95
N VAL A 226 10.79 -17.61 -5.40
CA VAL A 226 11.78 -16.92 -4.54
C VAL A 226 11.37 -15.48 -4.24
N PHE A 227 10.50 -14.91 -5.06
CA PHE A 227 9.92 -13.58 -4.85
C PHE A 227 8.52 -13.53 -5.48
N GLY A 228 7.60 -12.87 -4.80
CA GLY A 228 6.26 -12.64 -5.31
C GLY A 228 5.77 -11.22 -5.04
N ALA A 229 4.88 -10.73 -5.88
CA ALA A 229 4.13 -9.52 -5.61
C ALA A 229 2.66 -9.72 -5.98
N LYS A 230 1.75 -9.34 -5.08
CA LYS A 230 0.33 -9.12 -5.40
C LYS A 230 0.12 -7.64 -5.61
N LEU A 231 -0.28 -7.25 -6.81
CA LEU A 231 -0.58 -5.87 -7.19
C LEU A 231 -2.08 -5.61 -7.05
N GLU A 232 -2.42 -4.39 -6.67
CA GLU A 232 -3.80 -3.91 -6.60
C GLU A 232 -4.01 -2.80 -7.64
N PRO A 233 -5.26 -2.35 -7.90
CA PRO A 233 -5.54 -1.29 -8.87
C PRO A 233 -4.74 0.02 -8.69
N ALA A 234 -4.26 0.28 -7.48
CA ALA A 234 -3.42 1.42 -7.17
C ALA A 234 -1.96 1.29 -7.69
N VAL A 235 -1.57 0.19 -8.33
CA VAL A 235 -0.31 0.13 -9.09
C VAL A 235 -0.52 0.77 -10.47
N ALA A 236 0.45 1.58 -10.92
CA ALA A 236 0.31 2.33 -12.17
C ALA A 236 0.27 1.43 -13.42
N ALA A 237 -0.29 1.98 -14.50
CA ALA A 237 -0.26 1.35 -15.82
C ALA A 237 1.18 1.04 -16.26
N ASN A 238 1.33 -0.01 -17.06
CA ASN A 238 2.61 -0.61 -17.41
C ASN A 238 3.46 -0.95 -16.17
N PRO A 239 2.97 -1.84 -15.29
CA PRO A 239 3.66 -2.21 -14.06
C PRO A 239 5.10 -2.59 -14.34
N TYR A 240 6.00 -1.94 -13.62
CA TYR A 240 7.42 -2.25 -13.56
C TYR A 240 7.75 -2.68 -12.13
N ILE A 241 8.58 -3.70 -11.99
CA ILE A 241 9.09 -4.17 -10.70
C ILE A 241 10.60 -4.29 -10.81
N ALA A 242 11.33 -3.63 -9.92
CA ALA A 242 12.73 -3.91 -9.64
C ALA A 242 12.84 -4.59 -8.28
N PHE A 243 13.57 -5.69 -8.20
CA PHE A 243 13.85 -6.38 -6.94
C PHE A 243 15.24 -7.03 -7.03
N SER A 244 15.77 -7.44 -5.89
CA SER A 244 17.09 -8.06 -5.82
C SER A 244 16.96 -9.59 -5.78
N LEU A 245 17.99 -10.29 -6.26
CA LEU A 245 18.20 -11.72 -6.09
C LEU A 245 19.65 -11.99 -5.70
N ARG A 246 19.88 -13.15 -5.08
CA ARG A 246 21.19 -13.73 -4.78
C ARG A 246 21.14 -15.21 -5.12
N LEU A 247 22.09 -15.67 -5.93
CA LEU A 247 22.20 -17.06 -6.36
C LEU A 247 23.57 -17.64 -5.97
N SER A 248 23.57 -18.86 -5.43
CA SER A 248 24.79 -19.59 -5.09
C SER A 248 25.27 -20.51 -6.22
N GLU A 249 24.39 -20.83 -7.17
CA GLU A 249 24.61 -21.71 -8.32
C GLU A 249 23.88 -21.16 -9.55
N SER A 250 24.36 -21.48 -10.76
CA SER A 250 23.67 -21.11 -12.00
C SER A 250 22.27 -21.71 -12.00
N ALA A 251 21.29 -20.97 -12.51
CA ALA A 251 19.91 -21.40 -12.48
C ALA A 251 19.09 -20.85 -13.65
N ASP A 252 18.09 -21.63 -14.04
CA ASP A 252 16.97 -21.17 -14.86
C ASP A 252 15.96 -20.43 -13.98
N LEU A 253 15.47 -19.30 -14.51
CA LEU A 253 14.47 -18.45 -13.89
C LEU A 253 13.22 -18.39 -14.75
N ALA A 254 12.07 -18.22 -14.10
CA ALA A 254 10.82 -17.87 -14.76
C ALA A 254 10.19 -16.65 -14.10
N PHE A 255 9.76 -15.70 -14.93
CA PHE A 255 9.09 -14.48 -14.51
C PHE A 255 7.65 -14.51 -15.00
N GLU A 256 6.71 -14.67 -14.08
CA GLU A 256 5.32 -14.91 -14.40
C GLU A 256 4.43 -13.75 -13.94
N TRP A 257 3.57 -13.30 -14.84
CA TRP A 257 2.51 -12.33 -14.58
C TRP A 257 1.16 -13.02 -14.73
N VAL A 258 0.28 -12.85 -13.75
CA VAL A 258 -1.09 -13.39 -13.75
C VAL A 258 -2.06 -12.21 -13.79
N ASP A 259 -2.92 -12.18 -14.81
CA ASP A 259 -4.01 -11.21 -14.94
C ASP A 259 -5.25 -11.72 -14.19
N THR A 260 -6.02 -10.80 -13.60
CA THR A 260 -7.34 -11.04 -13.02
C THR A 260 -8.33 -11.81 -13.91
N ASN A 261 -8.15 -11.79 -15.23
CA ASN A 261 -8.96 -12.59 -16.15
C ASN A 261 -8.56 -14.08 -16.21
N GLY A 262 -7.49 -14.47 -15.50
CA GLY A 262 -6.96 -15.84 -15.43
C GLY A 262 -5.81 -16.12 -16.39
N ASP A 263 -5.45 -15.20 -17.28
CA ASP A 263 -4.33 -15.39 -18.19
C ASP A 263 -3.00 -15.36 -17.44
N VAL A 264 -2.07 -16.22 -17.86
CA VAL A 264 -0.70 -16.30 -17.31
C VAL A 264 0.30 -16.04 -18.42
N TYR A 265 1.21 -15.12 -18.17
CA TYR A 265 2.25 -14.70 -19.10
C TYR A 265 3.62 -14.92 -18.47
N ALA A 266 4.46 -15.73 -19.11
CA ALA A 266 5.78 -16.10 -18.57
C ALA A 266 6.92 -15.66 -19.50
N VAL A 267 8.03 -15.20 -18.91
CA VAL A 267 9.30 -14.95 -19.58
C VAL A 267 10.37 -15.80 -18.92
N PRO A 268 11.12 -16.64 -19.67
CA PRO A 268 12.25 -17.37 -19.11
C PRO A 268 13.46 -16.44 -18.94
N GLY A 269 14.35 -16.80 -18.03
CA GLY A 269 15.67 -16.21 -17.88
C GLY A 269 16.68 -17.26 -17.44
N HIS A 270 17.96 -16.93 -17.53
CA HIS A 270 19.05 -17.77 -17.07
C HIS A 270 20.15 -16.87 -16.51
N VAL A 271 20.83 -17.29 -15.44
CA VAL A 271 22.00 -16.60 -14.89
C VAL A 271 23.10 -17.62 -14.62
N ASP A 272 24.29 -17.37 -15.18
CA ASP A 272 25.50 -18.13 -14.84
C ASP A 272 26.09 -17.61 -13.52
N VAL A 273 26.28 -18.48 -12.53
CA VAL A 273 27.06 -18.16 -11.33
C VAL A 273 28.51 -18.58 -11.54
N VAL A 274 29.41 -17.59 -11.53
CA VAL A 274 30.86 -17.81 -11.63
C VAL A 274 31.51 -17.83 -10.25
N SER A 275 32.56 -18.64 -10.12
CA SER A 275 33.36 -18.80 -8.90
C SER A 275 34.18 -17.56 -8.56
#